data_AF-A0A9X2DAX5-F1
#
_entry.id   AF-A0A9X2DAX5-F1
#
_cell.length_a   1.000
_cell.length_b   1.000
_cell.length_c   1.000
_cell.angle_alpha   90.00
_cell.angle_beta   90.00
_cell.angle_gamma   90.00
#
_symmetry.space_group_name_H-M   'P 1'
#
loop_
_entity.id
_entity.type
_entity.pdbx_description
1 polymer ?
#
loop_
_entity_poly.entity_id
_entity_poly.type
_entity_poly.pdbx_seq_one_letter_code
_entity_poly.pdbx_strand_id
1 'polypeptide(L)'
;MTHLPTALPVHHTARDPRTGELLQALWVSPSGRVFWPLLGASPDDPSNDDGASGADDSKGGGSSDQGGDQGGGGTGDDKSQDLGYPRGTPVVEMTEKQQAAYWRHQSQKHEGRYKSLTGDRSFDDVRKDLSELAEIRRAQMTPSEQAIAEAREQGKAEALALAGNEAATAIFIAQLTLQGHSEDAAKALAENFNVTNFVKDGRVDTDSLAAFAKRFDRAATADEDDKDKRRDFGGGKRSGSTGGGSIAAHMAERRAAREAKN
;
A
#
# COMPACT_ATOMS: atom_id res chain seq x y z
N MET A 1 -61.89 19.40 2.49
CA MET A 1 -60.90 19.29 3.58
C MET A 1 -60.94 17.86 4.08
N THR A 2 -60.07 16.99 3.56
CA THR A 2 -59.94 15.60 3.99
C THR A 2 -59.07 15.58 5.24
N HIS A 3 -59.64 15.16 6.38
CA HIS A 3 -58.91 14.98 7.62
C HIS A 3 -57.88 13.85 7.43
N LEU A 4 -56.59 14.21 7.37
CA LEU A 4 -55.52 13.22 7.40
C LEU A 4 -55.51 12.59 8.81
N PRO A 5 -55.63 11.25 8.94
CA PRO A 5 -55.51 10.60 10.23
C PRO A 5 -54.11 10.86 10.79
N THR A 6 -54.05 11.47 11.97
CA THR A 6 -52.82 11.95 12.62
C THR A 6 -51.93 10.82 13.16
N ALA A 7 -52.39 9.57 13.13
CA ALA A 7 -51.64 8.42 13.63
C ALA A 7 -51.49 7.33 12.56
N LEU A 8 -50.25 6.91 12.32
CA LEU A 8 -49.93 5.78 11.43
C LEU A 8 -50.36 4.46 12.10
N PRO A 9 -50.91 3.50 11.34
CA PRO A 9 -51.32 2.21 11.88
C PRO A 9 -50.13 1.41 12.42
N VAL A 10 -50.36 0.67 13.50
CA VAL A 10 -49.39 -0.25 14.12
C VAL A 10 -49.73 -1.70 13.78
N HIS A 11 -48.72 -2.54 13.63
CA HIS A 11 -48.90 -3.96 13.33
C HIS A 11 -49.41 -4.69 14.57
N HIS A 12 -50.33 -5.65 14.41
CA HIS A 12 -50.96 -6.32 15.56
C HIS A 12 -50.08 -7.35 16.27
N THR A 13 -49.08 -7.91 15.59
CA THR A 13 -48.29 -9.06 16.08
C THR A 13 -46.78 -8.88 15.92
N ALA A 14 -46.33 -7.93 15.11
CA ALA A 14 -44.92 -7.81 14.76
C ALA A 14 -44.30 -6.68 15.58
N ARG A 15 -43.15 -6.97 16.19
CA ARG A 15 -42.44 -6.07 17.09
C ARG A 15 -41.07 -5.73 16.53
N ASP A 16 -40.62 -4.51 16.81
CA ASP A 16 -39.24 -4.11 16.52
C ASP A 16 -38.28 -4.95 17.39
N PRO A 17 -37.29 -5.63 16.80
CA PRO A 17 -36.38 -6.50 17.54
C PRO A 17 -35.46 -5.74 18.51
N ARG A 18 -35.27 -4.42 18.34
CA ARG A 18 -34.42 -3.60 19.20
C ARG A 18 -35.19 -2.97 20.36
N THR A 19 -36.40 -2.50 20.10
CA THR A 19 -37.19 -1.77 21.12
C THR A 19 -38.28 -2.63 21.76
N GLY A 20 -38.71 -3.72 21.13
CA GLY A 20 -39.81 -4.57 21.59
C GLY A 20 -41.20 -3.95 21.41
N GLU A 21 -41.30 -2.75 20.87
CA GLU A 21 -42.57 -2.07 20.58
C GLU A 21 -43.24 -2.63 19.33
N LEU A 22 -44.56 -2.44 19.19
CA LEU A 22 -45.28 -2.84 17.98
C LEU A 22 -44.79 -2.01 16.79
N LEU A 23 -44.57 -2.68 15.65
CA LEU A 23 -44.08 -2.00 14.45
C LEU A 23 -45.09 -0.95 13.98
N GLN A 24 -44.62 0.28 13.83
CA GLN A 24 -45.39 1.36 13.22
C GLN A 24 -45.15 1.36 11.71
N ALA A 25 -46.21 1.60 10.93
CA ALA A 25 -46.08 1.75 9.48
C ALA A 25 -45.17 2.93 9.14
N LEU A 26 -44.36 2.79 8.09
CA LEU A 26 -43.56 3.91 7.57
C LEU A 26 -44.45 4.92 6.84
N TRP A 27 -45.42 4.42 6.08
CA TRP A 27 -46.31 5.22 5.27
C TRP A 27 -47.55 4.44 4.83
N VAL A 28 -48.62 5.16 4.52
CA VAL A 28 -49.85 4.64 3.93
C VAL A 28 -50.08 5.34 2.59
N SER A 29 -50.16 4.58 1.51
CA SER A 29 -50.40 5.14 0.18
C SER A 29 -51.78 5.79 0.09
N PRO A 30 -52.00 6.71 -0.88
CA PRO A 30 -53.34 7.24 -1.17
C PRO A 30 -54.39 6.15 -1.49
N SER A 31 -53.94 4.98 -1.94
CA SER A 31 -54.77 3.79 -2.18
C SER A 31 -55.04 2.95 -0.92
N GLY A 32 -54.57 3.37 0.26
CA GLY A 32 -54.78 2.69 1.53
C GLY A 32 -53.82 1.52 1.80
N ARG A 33 -52.79 1.31 0.97
CA ARG A 33 -51.79 0.26 1.20
C ARG A 33 -50.79 0.73 2.25
N VAL A 34 -50.61 -0.08 3.29
CA VAL A 34 -49.66 0.17 4.37
C VAL A 34 -48.31 -0.45 4.00
N PHE A 35 -47.24 0.33 4.13
CA PHE A 35 -45.87 -0.13 3.92
C PHE A 35 -45.18 -0.31 5.26
N TRP A 36 -44.83 -1.56 5.55
CA TRP A 36 -44.10 -1.95 6.76
C TRP A 36 -42.60 -1.96 6.49
N PRO A 37 -41.76 -1.60 7.47
CA PRO A 37 -40.32 -1.81 7.35
C PRO A 37 -40.03 -3.31 7.14
N LEU A 38 -39.20 -3.63 6.14
CA LEU A 38 -38.75 -5.00 5.91
C LEU A 38 -37.87 -5.43 7.09
N LEU A 39 -38.41 -6.26 7.99
CA LEU A 39 -37.58 -7.06 8.90
C LEU A 39 -36.98 -8.22 8.10
N GLY A 40 -35.65 -8.31 8.07
CA GLY A 40 -34.99 -9.59 7.74
C GLY A 40 -34.23 -9.68 6.42
N ALA A 41 -33.59 -8.60 5.96
CA ALA A 41 -32.43 -8.73 5.08
C ALA A 41 -31.22 -8.07 5.76
N SER A 42 -30.80 -8.65 6.89
CA SER A 42 -29.43 -8.45 7.34
C SER A 42 -28.57 -9.27 6.36
N PRO A 43 -27.51 -8.71 5.75
CA PRO A 43 -26.56 -9.53 5.02
C PRO A 43 -26.00 -10.56 6.01
N ASP A 44 -26.22 -11.84 5.71
CA ASP A 44 -25.65 -12.94 6.47
C ASP A 44 -24.13 -12.80 6.47
N ASP A 45 -23.58 -12.79 7.67
CA ASP A 45 -22.17 -12.92 7.97
C ASP A 45 -21.70 -14.30 7.48
N PRO A 46 -20.75 -14.41 6.54
CA PRO A 46 -20.33 -15.70 6.00
C PRO A 46 -19.38 -16.41 6.97
N SER A 47 -19.90 -16.89 8.10
CA SER A 47 -19.17 -17.79 8.99
C SER A 47 -20.12 -18.57 9.89
N ASN A 48 -20.62 -19.69 9.37
CA ASN A 48 -20.55 -21.02 10.00
C ASN A 48 -21.42 -21.99 9.22
N ASP A 49 -20.76 -22.79 8.39
CA ASP A 49 -21.27 -23.98 7.73
C ASP A 49 -21.17 -25.14 8.72
N ASP A 50 -22.31 -25.56 9.28
CA ASP A 50 -22.45 -26.85 9.95
C ASP A 50 -23.91 -27.33 9.85
N GLY A 51 -24.17 -28.09 8.78
CA GLY A 51 -25.02 -29.29 8.76
C GLY A 51 -26.43 -29.23 9.37
N ALA A 52 -27.44 -29.13 8.50
CA ALA A 52 -28.74 -29.74 8.78
C ALA A 52 -29.47 -30.11 7.47
N SER A 53 -29.51 -31.42 7.21
CA SER A 53 -30.34 -32.10 6.22
C SER A 53 -31.83 -31.91 6.49
N GLY A 54 -32.62 -31.54 5.48
CA GLY A 54 -34.08 -31.53 5.52
C GLY A 54 -34.67 -31.61 4.12
N ALA A 55 -35.27 -32.76 3.81
CA ALA A 55 -35.90 -33.11 2.55
C ALA A 55 -37.21 -32.34 2.31
N ASP A 56 -37.51 -32.02 1.05
CA ASP A 56 -38.89 -32.06 0.55
C ASP A 56 -38.93 -32.33 -0.96
N ASP A 57 -39.87 -33.18 -1.34
CA ASP A 57 -40.23 -33.70 -2.64
C ASP A 57 -41.05 -32.66 -3.43
N SER A 58 -40.73 -32.44 -4.71
CA SER A 58 -41.73 -31.99 -5.69
C SER A 58 -41.35 -32.34 -7.12
N LYS A 59 -42.17 -33.22 -7.71
CA LYS A 59 -42.18 -33.60 -9.13
C LYS A 59 -42.82 -32.52 -10.01
N GLY A 60 -42.27 -32.38 -11.21
CA GLY A 60 -42.86 -31.72 -12.39
C GLY A 60 -41.85 -30.74 -12.98
N GLY A 61 -41.38 -30.78 -14.23
CA GLY A 61 -41.82 -31.47 -15.44
C GLY A 61 -41.60 -30.47 -16.59
N GLY A 62 -40.73 -30.79 -17.56
CA GLY A 62 -40.73 -30.12 -18.88
C GLY A 62 -39.53 -29.23 -19.24
N SER A 63 -38.59 -29.84 -19.97
CA SER A 63 -37.98 -29.37 -21.23
C SER A 63 -37.18 -28.06 -21.30
N SER A 64 -35.87 -28.24 -21.52
CA SER A 64 -34.96 -27.58 -22.48
C SER A 64 -34.90 -26.04 -22.56
N ASP A 65 -33.77 -25.43 -22.19
CA ASP A 65 -32.71 -25.07 -23.16
C ASP A 65 -31.39 -24.68 -22.44
N GLN A 66 -30.28 -24.67 -23.17
CA GLN A 66 -28.87 -24.59 -22.75
C GLN A 66 -28.48 -23.23 -22.13
N GLY A 67 -27.43 -23.03 -21.34
CA GLY A 67 -26.35 -23.88 -20.83
C GLY A 67 -25.48 -22.99 -19.92
N GLY A 68 -25.47 -23.28 -18.62
CA GLY A 68 -24.66 -22.59 -17.62
C GLY A 68 -23.64 -23.55 -17.03
N ASP A 69 -22.36 -23.23 -17.21
CA ASP A 69 -21.24 -23.92 -16.55
C ASP A 69 -21.18 -23.44 -15.09
N GLN A 70 -21.84 -24.18 -14.20
CA GLN A 70 -21.68 -24.05 -12.75
C GLN A 70 -20.66 -25.07 -12.26
N GLY A 71 -19.72 -24.56 -11.47
CA GLY A 71 -18.64 -25.33 -10.86
C GLY A 71 -19.13 -26.49 -10.01
N GLY A 72 -18.56 -27.67 -10.28
CA GLY A 72 -18.66 -28.84 -9.43
C GLY A 72 -17.37 -29.01 -8.63
N GLY A 73 -17.46 -28.83 -7.31
CA GLY A 73 -16.54 -29.48 -6.38
C GLY A 73 -16.71 -30.99 -6.53
N GLY A 74 -15.65 -31.67 -6.97
CA GLY A 74 -15.68 -33.09 -7.26
C GLY A 74 -14.29 -33.68 -7.14
N THR A 75 -14.01 -34.27 -5.98
CA THR A 75 -12.95 -35.24 -5.78
C THR A 75 -13.23 -36.44 -6.68
N GLY A 76 -12.47 -36.64 -7.76
CA GLY A 76 -12.58 -37.83 -8.61
C GLY A 76 -12.14 -37.64 -10.05
N ASP A 77 -11.08 -38.36 -10.42
CA ASP A 77 -10.68 -38.76 -11.77
C ASP A 77 -10.51 -37.68 -12.86
N ASP A 78 -9.32 -37.09 -12.87
CA ASP A 78 -8.28 -37.32 -13.89
C ASP A 78 -8.71 -37.83 -15.29
N LYS A 79 -9.61 -37.09 -15.96
CA LYS A 79 -9.59 -36.98 -17.42
C LYS A 79 -8.97 -35.66 -17.82
N SER A 80 -7.64 -35.70 -17.80
CA SER A 80 -6.68 -34.78 -18.41
C SER A 80 -7.26 -34.08 -19.65
N GLN A 81 -7.75 -32.85 -19.49
CA GLN A 81 -7.38 -31.85 -20.48
C GLN A 81 -5.87 -31.73 -20.35
N ASP A 82 -5.14 -32.23 -21.35
CA ASP A 82 -3.68 -32.13 -21.43
C ASP A 82 -3.32 -30.64 -21.60
N LEU A 83 -3.26 -29.95 -20.47
CA LEU A 83 -2.91 -28.53 -20.39
C LEU A 83 -1.39 -28.33 -20.56
N GLY A 84 -0.62 -29.42 -20.74
CA GLY A 84 0.84 -29.39 -20.86
C GLY A 84 1.58 -29.08 -19.55
N TYR A 85 0.89 -29.07 -18.41
CA TYR A 85 1.48 -28.88 -17.08
C TYR A 85 0.74 -29.66 -15.98
N PRO A 86 1.45 -30.11 -14.92
CA PRO A 86 0.84 -30.83 -13.81
C PRO A 86 -0.02 -29.90 -12.96
N ARG A 87 -1.23 -30.35 -12.60
CA ARG A 87 -2.13 -29.63 -11.71
C ARG A 87 -1.68 -29.81 -10.26
N GLY A 88 -1.69 -28.73 -9.48
CA GLY A 88 -1.36 -28.78 -8.03
C GLY A 88 0.13 -28.68 -7.70
N THR A 89 1.02 -28.68 -8.70
CA THR A 89 2.46 -28.43 -8.50
C THR A 89 2.72 -26.92 -8.43
N PRO A 90 3.53 -26.42 -7.47
CA PRO A 90 3.99 -25.03 -7.47
C PRO A 90 4.80 -24.71 -8.73
N VAL A 91 4.68 -23.48 -9.27
CA VAL A 91 5.39 -23.06 -10.50
C VAL A 91 6.92 -23.27 -10.40
N VAL A 92 7.48 -23.12 -9.20
CA VAL A 92 8.92 -23.30 -8.93
C VAL A 92 9.39 -24.74 -9.13
N GLU A 93 8.49 -25.72 -8.94
CA GLU A 93 8.78 -27.15 -9.10
C GLU A 93 8.46 -27.68 -10.51
N MET A 94 7.90 -26.83 -11.38
CA MET A 94 7.59 -27.17 -12.76
C MET A 94 8.82 -27.04 -13.67
N THR A 95 8.93 -27.91 -14.68
CA THR A 95 9.91 -27.71 -15.77
C THR A 95 9.59 -26.43 -16.55
N GLU A 96 10.59 -25.80 -17.17
CA GLU A 96 10.40 -24.56 -17.95
C GLU A 96 9.27 -24.67 -19.00
N LYS A 97 9.16 -25.84 -19.65
CA LYS A 97 8.09 -26.12 -20.62
C LYS A 97 6.70 -26.13 -19.99
N GLN A 98 6.57 -26.71 -18.80
CA GLN A 98 5.32 -26.73 -18.03
C GLN A 98 4.98 -25.34 -17.48
N GLN A 99 5.99 -24.58 -17.03
CA GLN A 99 5.80 -23.18 -16.62
C GLN A 99 5.26 -22.34 -17.78
N ALA A 100 5.84 -22.46 -18.98
CA ALA A 100 5.36 -21.75 -20.16
C ALA A 100 3.91 -22.11 -20.52
N ALA A 101 3.56 -23.40 -20.43
CA ALA A 101 2.19 -23.86 -20.66
C ALA A 101 1.21 -23.31 -19.59
N TYR A 102 1.63 -23.31 -18.32
CA TYR A 102 0.87 -22.71 -17.21
C TYR A 102 0.62 -21.24 -17.45
N TRP A 103 1.66 -20.45 -17.76
CA TRP A 103 1.53 -19.02 -18.01
C TRP A 103 0.67 -18.70 -19.23
N ARG A 104 0.77 -19.50 -20.30
CA ARG A 104 -0.09 -19.35 -21.47
C ARG A 104 -1.55 -19.59 -21.12
N HIS A 105 -1.85 -20.66 -20.38
CA HIS A 105 -3.20 -20.97 -19.95
C HIS A 105 -3.77 -19.90 -19.00
N GLN A 106 -2.96 -19.43 -18.03
CA GLN A 106 -3.38 -18.34 -17.16
C GLN A 106 -3.63 -17.06 -17.97
N SER A 107 -2.75 -16.71 -18.91
CA SER A 107 -2.92 -15.54 -19.77
C SER A 107 -4.24 -15.60 -20.56
N GLN A 108 -4.56 -16.76 -21.14
CA GLN A 108 -5.83 -16.99 -21.83
C GLN A 108 -7.04 -16.88 -20.89
N LYS A 109 -6.93 -17.40 -19.67
CA LYS A 109 -7.99 -17.26 -18.65
C LYS A 109 -8.18 -15.80 -18.22
N HIS A 110 -7.09 -15.04 -18.11
CA HIS A 110 -7.13 -13.61 -17.81
C HIS A 110 -7.74 -12.82 -18.97
N GLU A 111 -7.34 -13.11 -20.20
CA GLU A 111 -7.90 -12.50 -21.41
C GLU A 111 -9.40 -12.82 -21.56
N GLY A 112 -9.79 -14.09 -21.35
CA GLY A 112 -11.19 -14.52 -21.40
C GLY A 112 -12.03 -13.83 -20.33
N ARG A 113 -11.53 -13.74 -19.09
CA ARG A 113 -12.20 -12.97 -18.02
C ARG A 113 -12.32 -11.50 -18.36
N TYR A 114 -11.26 -10.89 -18.89
CA TYR A 114 -11.27 -9.49 -19.29
C TYR A 114 -12.31 -9.23 -20.38
N LYS A 115 -12.28 -10.02 -21.47
CA LYS A 115 -13.28 -9.96 -22.55
C LYS A 115 -14.70 -10.21 -22.06
N SER A 116 -14.91 -11.11 -21.10
CA SER A 116 -16.24 -11.33 -20.52
C SER A 116 -16.76 -10.14 -19.71
N LEU A 117 -15.87 -9.37 -19.07
CA LEU A 117 -16.22 -8.22 -18.25
C LEU A 117 -16.40 -6.94 -19.08
N THR A 118 -15.52 -6.71 -20.05
CA THR A 118 -15.57 -5.52 -20.91
C THR A 118 -16.45 -5.71 -22.13
N GLY A 119 -16.70 -6.96 -22.55
CA GLY A 119 -17.30 -7.27 -23.84
C GLY A 119 -16.44 -6.72 -24.98
N ASP A 120 -17.10 -6.07 -25.93
CA ASP A 120 -16.45 -5.38 -27.05
C ASP A 120 -15.93 -3.97 -26.70
N ARG A 121 -16.11 -3.52 -25.45
CA ARG A 121 -15.68 -2.17 -25.03
C ARG A 121 -14.18 -2.10 -24.80
N SER A 122 -13.56 -1.01 -25.24
CA SER A 122 -12.15 -0.76 -24.97
C SER A 122 -11.93 -0.36 -23.51
N PHE A 123 -10.67 -0.46 -23.06
CA PHE A 123 -10.29 0.02 -21.73
C PHE A 123 -10.61 1.51 -21.54
N ASP A 124 -10.40 2.31 -22.59
CA ASP A 124 -10.66 3.75 -22.57
C ASP A 124 -12.15 4.05 -22.43
N ASP A 125 -13.01 3.26 -23.07
CA ASP A 125 -14.47 3.38 -22.93
C ASP A 125 -14.91 3.06 -21.50
N VAL A 126 -14.40 1.98 -20.90
CA VAL A 126 -14.72 1.63 -19.50
C VAL A 126 -14.24 2.72 -18.53
N ARG A 127 -13.05 3.28 -18.78
CA ARG A 127 -12.53 4.39 -17.96
C ARG A 127 -13.40 5.63 -18.08
N LYS A 128 -13.85 5.96 -19.29
CA LYS A 128 -14.73 7.09 -19.55
C LYS A 128 -16.09 6.89 -18.87
N ASP A 129 -16.71 5.72 -19.03
CA ASP A 129 -17.98 5.37 -18.37
C ASP A 129 -17.87 5.52 -16.85
N LEU A 130 -16.77 5.07 -16.25
CA LEU A 130 -16.53 5.21 -14.82
C LEU A 130 -16.37 6.67 -14.38
N SER A 131 -15.71 7.50 -15.19
CA SER A 131 -15.60 8.93 -14.91
C SER A 131 -16.95 9.65 -15.00
N GLU A 132 -17.75 9.36 -16.02
CA GLU A 132 -19.08 9.94 -16.20
C GLU A 132 -20.04 9.51 -15.07
N LEU A 133 -20.00 8.23 -14.66
CA LEU A 133 -20.77 7.76 -13.51
C LEU A 133 -20.34 8.42 -12.20
N ALA A 134 -19.04 8.68 -12.02
CA ALA A 134 -18.55 9.40 -10.85
C ALA A 134 -19.05 10.85 -10.83
N GLU A 135 -19.06 11.52 -11.99
CA GLU A 135 -19.58 12.89 -12.14
C GLU A 135 -21.09 12.97 -11.90
N ILE A 136 -21.87 12.07 -12.49
CA ILE A 136 -23.32 12.00 -12.29
C ILE A 136 -23.64 11.76 -10.81
N ARG A 137 -22.90 10.85 -10.15
CA ARG A 137 -23.05 10.61 -8.72
C ARG A 137 -22.74 11.86 -7.90
N ARG A 138 -21.66 12.58 -8.20
CA ARG A 138 -21.36 13.85 -7.53
C ARG A 138 -22.46 14.89 -7.76
N ALA A 139 -23.00 15.00 -8.97
CA ALA A 139 -24.07 15.93 -9.31
C ALA A 139 -25.40 15.61 -8.60
N GLN A 140 -25.65 14.34 -8.28
CA GLN A 140 -26.84 13.89 -7.55
C GLN A 140 -26.67 13.94 -6.02
N MET A 141 -25.44 14.03 -5.51
CA MET A 141 -25.22 14.16 -4.07
C MET A 141 -25.73 15.50 -3.57
N THR A 142 -26.43 15.46 -2.44
CA THR A 142 -26.81 16.67 -1.71
C THR A 142 -25.55 17.41 -1.22
N PRO A 143 -25.61 18.73 -0.99
CA PRO A 143 -24.47 19.50 -0.46
C PRO A 143 -23.90 18.92 0.84
N SER A 144 -24.76 18.35 1.70
CA SER A 144 -24.36 17.65 2.91
C SER A 144 -23.57 16.36 2.66
N GLU A 145 -23.94 15.59 1.64
CA GLU A 145 -23.22 14.36 1.28
C GLU A 145 -21.87 14.66 0.62
N GLN A 146 -21.82 15.70 -0.22
CA GLN A 146 -20.57 16.17 -0.81
C GLN A 146 -19.57 16.61 0.28
N ALA A 147 -20.03 17.37 1.28
CA ALA A 147 -19.19 17.79 2.40
C ALA A 147 -18.63 16.60 3.20
N ILE A 148 -19.43 15.54 3.41
CA ILE A 148 -18.97 14.32 4.10
C ILE A 148 -17.98 13.54 3.22
N ALA A 149 -18.22 13.45 1.91
CA ALA A 149 -17.32 12.77 0.98
C ALA A 149 -15.96 13.47 0.92
N GLU A 150 -15.95 14.80 0.82
CA GLU A 150 -14.74 15.60 0.84
C GLU A 150 -14.00 15.48 2.17
N ALA A 151 -14.70 15.57 3.32
CA ALA A 151 -14.09 15.36 4.63
C ALA A 151 -13.47 13.96 4.77
N ARG A 152 -14.08 12.93 4.17
CA ARG A 152 -13.50 11.57 4.14
C ARG A 152 -12.28 11.47 3.22
N GLU A 153 -12.29 12.13 2.07
CA GLU A 153 -11.12 12.16 1.18
C GLU A 153 -9.95 12.90 1.83
N GLN A 154 -10.21 14.05 2.46
CA GLN A 154 -9.22 14.80 3.23
C GLN A 154 -8.67 13.96 4.39
N GLY A 155 -9.54 13.34 5.19
CA GLY A 155 -9.11 12.47 6.30
C GLY A 155 -8.30 11.26 5.82
N LYS A 156 -8.62 10.68 4.67
CA LYS A 156 -7.81 9.61 4.07
C LYS A 156 -6.44 10.12 3.60
N ALA A 157 -6.38 11.29 2.98
CA ALA A 157 -5.12 11.88 2.54
C ALA A 157 -4.21 12.20 3.73
N GLU A 158 -4.76 12.77 4.81
CA GLU A 158 -4.04 13.01 6.06
C GLU A 158 -3.58 11.71 6.71
N ALA A 159 -4.45 10.70 6.79
CA ALA A 159 -4.10 9.40 7.35
C ALA A 159 -2.99 8.71 6.55
N LEU A 160 -3.02 8.78 5.22
CA LEU A 160 -1.96 8.24 4.37
C LEU A 160 -0.65 9.02 4.52
N ALA A 161 -0.70 10.33 4.71
CA ALA A 161 0.49 11.13 4.97
C ALA A 161 1.13 10.76 6.31
N LEU A 162 0.32 10.62 7.37
CA LEU A 162 0.80 10.20 8.69
C LEU A 162 1.37 8.76 8.66
N ALA A 163 0.62 7.81 8.09
CA ALA A 163 1.06 6.43 7.97
C ALA A 163 2.32 6.30 7.10
N GLY A 164 2.43 7.09 6.03
CA GLY A 164 3.63 7.16 5.20
C GLY A 164 4.83 7.69 5.97
N ASN A 165 4.64 8.69 6.83
CA ASN A 165 5.70 9.24 7.65
C ASN A 165 6.19 8.24 8.71
N GLU A 166 5.27 7.56 9.37
CA GLU A 166 5.58 6.50 10.35
C GLU A 166 6.29 5.32 9.68
N ALA A 167 5.79 4.86 8.54
CA ALA A 167 6.38 3.76 7.78
C ALA A 167 7.79 4.11 7.31
N ALA A 168 8.02 5.30 6.76
CA ALA A 168 9.36 5.72 6.32
C ALA A 168 10.35 5.79 7.49
N THR A 169 9.91 6.29 8.64
CA THR A 169 10.74 6.35 9.85
C THR A 169 11.07 4.96 10.37
N ALA A 170 10.09 4.05 10.40
CA ALA A 170 10.28 2.67 10.82
C ALA A 170 11.24 1.91 9.89
N ILE A 171 11.09 2.07 8.57
CA ILE A 171 11.99 1.45 7.59
C ILE A 171 13.40 2.02 7.72
N PHE A 172 13.54 3.32 7.97
CA PHE A 172 14.85 3.96 8.16
C PHE A 172 15.57 3.42 9.40
N ILE A 173 14.87 3.32 10.53
CA ILE A 173 15.40 2.71 11.76
C ILE A 173 15.79 1.25 11.51
N ALA A 174 14.93 0.46 10.87
CA ALA A 174 15.22 -0.94 10.54
C ALA A 174 16.45 -1.08 9.63
N GLN A 175 16.63 -0.17 8.68
CA GLN A 175 17.78 -0.18 7.79
C GLN A 175 19.08 0.15 8.53
N LEU A 176 19.05 1.10 9.47
CA LEU A 176 20.21 1.45 10.30
C LEU A 176 20.58 0.33 11.29
N THR A 177 19.59 -0.35 11.88
CA THR A 177 19.86 -1.48 12.77
C THR A 177 20.44 -2.68 12.00
N LEU A 178 19.98 -2.94 10.76
CA LEU A 178 20.61 -3.90 9.86
C LEU A 178 22.08 -3.56 9.54
N GLN A 179 22.45 -2.28 9.57
CA GLN A 179 23.82 -1.79 9.39
C GLN A 179 24.65 -1.79 10.69
N GLY A 180 24.11 -2.33 11.78
CA GLY A 180 24.82 -2.49 13.05
C GLY A 180 24.75 -1.29 14.00
N HIS A 181 23.91 -0.28 13.71
CA HIS A 181 23.61 0.77 14.69
C HIS A 181 22.72 0.23 15.82
N SER A 182 22.98 0.65 17.05
CA SER A 182 22.06 0.38 18.17
C SER A 182 20.71 1.07 17.93
N GLU A 183 19.63 0.48 18.41
CA GLU A 183 18.28 1.02 18.25
C GLU A 183 18.15 2.48 18.73
N ASP A 184 18.78 2.84 19.86
CA ASP A 184 18.76 4.20 20.40
C ASP A 184 19.49 5.20 19.49
N ALA A 185 20.62 4.80 18.90
CA ALA A 185 21.35 5.61 17.93
C ALA A 185 20.56 5.79 16.62
N ALA A 186 19.88 4.73 16.16
CA ALA A 186 19.03 4.79 14.98
C ALA A 186 17.81 5.71 15.20
N LYS A 187 17.20 5.67 16.40
CA LYS A 187 16.12 6.60 16.80
C LYS A 187 16.60 8.04 16.85
N ALA A 188 17.75 8.32 17.46
CA ALA A 188 18.31 9.67 17.51
C ALA A 188 18.62 10.24 16.11
N LEU A 189 19.07 9.39 15.18
CA LEU A 189 19.26 9.77 13.77
C LEU A 189 17.93 10.03 13.06
N ALA A 190 16.90 9.24 13.37
CA ALA A 190 15.56 9.40 12.83
C ALA A 190 14.86 10.70 13.30
N GLU A 191 15.22 11.27 14.45
CA GLU A 191 14.65 12.56 14.91
C GLU A 191 14.99 13.74 13.97
N ASN A 192 16.13 13.67 13.27
CA ASN A 192 16.56 14.70 12.32
C ASN A 192 16.28 14.31 10.86
N PHE A 193 15.59 13.19 10.65
CA PHE A 193 15.31 12.64 9.33
C PHE A 193 14.14 13.40 8.67
N ASN A 194 14.40 14.04 7.53
CA ASN A 194 13.35 14.69 6.75
C ASN A 194 12.60 13.65 5.92
N VAL A 195 11.55 13.09 6.51
CA VAL A 195 10.70 12.03 5.94
C VAL A 195 10.04 12.46 4.62
N THR A 196 9.74 13.74 4.47
CA THR A 196 8.98 14.28 3.33
C THR A 196 9.69 14.08 2.00
N ASN A 197 11.02 13.98 1.99
CA ASN A 197 11.79 13.73 0.77
C ASN A 197 11.71 12.28 0.26
N PHE A 198 11.26 11.35 1.12
CA PHE A 198 11.26 9.91 0.86
C PHE A 198 9.85 9.33 0.76
N VAL A 199 8.80 10.16 0.92
CA VAL A 199 7.41 9.75 0.74
C VAL A 199 6.85 10.45 -0.49
N LYS A 200 6.45 9.67 -1.51
CA LYS A 200 5.79 10.15 -2.74
C LYS A 200 4.43 9.48 -2.85
N ASP A 201 3.38 10.27 -3.01
CA ASP A 201 2.00 9.78 -3.14
C ASP A 201 1.56 8.85 -1.99
N GLY A 202 2.01 9.12 -0.76
CA GLY A 202 1.74 8.30 0.42
C GLY A 202 2.48 6.96 0.45
N ARG A 203 3.44 6.74 -0.46
CA ARG A 203 4.30 5.55 -0.50
C ARG A 203 5.75 5.92 -0.19
N VAL A 204 6.41 5.06 0.54
CA VAL A 204 7.83 5.22 0.90
C VAL A 204 8.70 4.76 -0.27
N ASP A 205 9.64 5.61 -0.70
CA ASP A 205 10.68 5.31 -1.67
C ASP A 205 11.82 4.54 -0.97
N THR A 206 11.64 3.23 -0.84
CA THR A 206 12.54 2.34 -0.07
C THR A 206 13.96 2.32 -0.62
N ASP A 207 14.13 2.47 -1.94
CA ASP A 207 15.44 2.45 -2.59
C ASP A 207 16.24 3.72 -2.27
N SER A 208 15.58 4.88 -2.34
CA SER A 208 16.19 6.16 -1.96
C SER A 208 16.51 6.19 -0.47
N LEU A 209 15.63 5.62 0.36
CA LEU A 209 15.84 5.50 1.80
C LEU A 209 17.03 4.60 2.13
N ALA A 210 17.15 3.44 1.47
CA ALA A 210 18.27 2.53 1.65
C ALA A 210 19.59 3.16 1.19
N ALA A 211 19.58 3.90 0.08
CA ALA A 211 20.74 4.65 -0.40
C ALA A 211 21.15 5.77 0.57
N PHE A 212 20.18 6.42 1.21
CA PHE A 212 20.45 7.44 2.23
C PHE A 212 21.00 6.81 3.52
N ALA A 213 20.42 5.72 4.00
CA ALA A 213 20.88 4.99 5.18
C ALA A 213 22.33 4.52 5.05
N LYS A 214 22.75 4.03 3.87
CA LYS A 214 24.15 3.67 3.58
C LYS A 214 25.17 4.78 3.84
N ARG A 215 24.77 6.07 3.83
CA ARG A 215 25.69 7.18 4.17
C ARG A 215 26.07 7.23 5.64
N PHE A 216 25.26 6.60 6.50
CA PHE A 216 25.51 6.48 7.93
C PHE A 216 26.23 5.18 8.28
N ASP A 217 26.59 4.37 7.29
CA ASP A 217 27.39 3.19 7.52
C ASP A 217 28.78 3.59 8.04
N ARG A 218 29.06 3.19 9.27
CA ARG A 218 30.34 3.43 9.94
C ARG A 218 31.47 2.64 9.26
N ALA A 219 31.16 1.53 8.57
CA ALA A 219 32.13 0.78 7.79
C ALA A 219 32.57 1.54 6.53
N ALA A 220 31.66 2.28 5.88
CA ALA A 220 31.98 3.08 4.69
C ALA A 220 32.84 4.32 4.97
N THR A 221 32.97 4.73 6.25
CA THR A 221 33.89 5.79 6.68
C THR A 221 35.17 5.26 7.33
N ALA A 222 35.29 3.94 7.55
CA ALA A 222 36.42 3.33 8.22
C ALA A 222 37.39 2.56 7.30
N ASP A 223 37.00 2.20 6.08
CA ASP A 223 37.85 1.44 5.15
C ASP A 223 37.97 2.12 3.77
N GLU A 224 39.03 2.92 3.61
CA GLU A 224 40.16 2.67 2.68
C GLU A 224 40.92 3.96 2.29
N ASP A 225 40.32 5.14 2.46
CA ASP A 225 40.92 6.39 1.93
C ASP A 225 41.46 7.36 3.01
N ASP A 226 41.24 7.07 4.30
CA ASP A 226 41.49 8.02 5.41
C ASP A 226 42.53 7.56 6.44
N LYS A 227 43.28 6.48 6.16
CA LYS A 227 44.49 6.16 6.95
C LYS A 227 45.73 6.93 6.49
N ASP A 228 45.73 7.50 5.29
CA ASP A 228 46.89 8.23 4.73
C ASP A 228 46.66 9.73 4.51
N LYS A 229 45.45 10.26 4.73
CA LYS A 229 45.14 11.68 4.57
C LYS A 229 44.82 12.34 5.90
N ARG A 230 45.74 12.22 6.87
CA ARG A 230 45.89 13.32 7.85
C ARG A 230 46.10 14.59 7.02
N ARG A 231 45.08 15.45 6.94
CA ARG A 231 45.20 16.79 6.38
C ARG A 231 46.33 17.47 7.14
N ASP A 232 47.50 17.50 6.51
CA ASP A 232 48.63 18.29 6.96
C ASP A 232 48.17 19.74 6.86
N PHE A 233 47.77 20.31 7.99
CA PHE A 233 47.41 21.72 8.13
C PHE A 233 48.66 22.62 8.10
N GLY A 234 49.67 22.28 7.29
CA GLY A 234 50.88 23.08 7.13
C GLY A 234 51.65 23.23 8.44
N GLY A 235 51.62 22.21 9.30
CA GLY A 235 52.38 22.15 10.54
C GLY A 235 53.83 21.82 10.22
N GLY A 236 54.52 22.76 9.55
CA GLY A 236 55.84 22.60 8.95
C GLY A 236 56.80 21.81 9.82
N LYS A 237 57.03 20.55 9.43
CA LYS A 237 58.18 19.77 9.87
C LYS A 237 59.43 20.46 9.33
N ARG A 238 60.00 21.36 10.12
CA ARG A 238 61.38 21.80 9.98
C ARG A 238 62.29 20.62 10.38
N SER A 239 62.37 19.59 9.54
CA SER A 239 63.42 18.59 9.67
C SER A 239 64.72 19.24 9.23
N GLY A 240 65.65 19.37 10.17
CA GLY A 240 66.90 20.09 10.02
C GLY A 240 67.70 19.64 8.80
N SER A 241 67.91 20.56 7.86
CA SER A 241 69.09 20.55 7.01
C SER A 241 70.16 21.35 7.74
N THR A 242 71.11 20.62 8.31
CA THR A 242 72.33 21.10 8.94
C THR A 242 73.20 21.79 7.88
N GLY A 243 72.98 23.10 7.70
CA GLY A 243 73.77 23.98 6.83
C GLY A 243 73.89 25.38 7.43
N GLY A 244 74.03 25.46 8.75
CA GLY A 244 74.16 26.73 9.48
C GLY A 244 75.60 27.19 9.52
N GLY A 245 76.01 28.03 8.55
CA GLY A 245 77.07 28.99 8.79
C GLY A 245 76.64 29.89 9.95
N SER A 246 77.33 29.78 11.09
CA SER A 246 76.92 30.48 12.30
C SER A 246 76.97 32.00 12.07
N ILE A 247 76.02 32.73 12.65
CA ILE A 247 76.00 34.21 12.66
C ILE A 247 77.32 34.78 13.22
N ALA A 248 78.01 34.01 14.08
CA ALA A 248 79.35 34.33 14.57
C ALA A 248 80.41 34.39 13.44
N ALA A 249 80.36 33.50 12.46
CA ALA A 249 81.24 33.55 11.29
C ALA A 249 80.98 34.80 10.44
N HIS A 250 79.70 35.14 10.24
CA HIS A 250 79.33 36.31 9.44
C HIS A 250 79.68 37.65 10.13
N MET A 251 79.67 37.69 11.46
CA MET A 251 80.14 38.83 12.26
C MET A 251 81.67 38.97 12.27
N ALA A 252 82.41 37.85 12.33
CA ALA A 252 83.86 37.85 12.25
C ALA A 252 84.35 38.39 10.89
N GLU A 253 83.69 37.98 9.80
CA GLU A 253 84.02 38.45 8.45
C GLU A 253 83.73 39.96 8.26
N ARG A 254 82.63 40.47 8.81
CA ARG A 254 82.34 41.92 8.80
C ARG A 254 83.31 42.76 9.63
N ARG A 255 83.89 42.19 10.68
CA ARG A 255 84.91 42.89 11.50
C ARG A 255 86.24 42.97 10.75
N ALA A 256 86.68 41.89 10.12
CA ALA A 256 87.89 41.87 9.29
C ALA A 256 87.81 42.86 8.11
N ALA A 257 86.66 42.96 7.45
CA ALA A 257 86.47 43.90 6.33
C ALA A 257 86.46 45.39 6.74
N ARG A 258 86.25 45.71 8.03
CA ARG A 258 86.31 47.08 8.55
C ARG A 258 87.71 47.52 8.94
N GLU A 259 88.56 46.61 9.38
CA GLU A 259 89.96 46.91 9.72
C GLU A 259 90.85 47.11 8.49
N ALA A 260 90.53 46.49 7.34
CA ALA A 260 91.29 46.68 6.09
C ALA A 260 91.01 48.01 5.36
N LYS A 261 90.14 48.87 5.90
CA LYS A 261 89.70 50.13 5.28
C LYS A 261 90.12 51.40 6.04
N ASN A 262 90.92 51.25 7.09
CA ASN A 262 91.67 52.32 7.78
C ASN A 262 93.16 52.08 7.63
#